data_AF-A0A3D5I2V5-F1
#
_entry.id   AF-A0A3D5I2V5-F1
#
_cell.length_a   1.000
_cell.length_b   1.000
_cell.length_c   1.000
_cell.angle_alpha   90.00
_cell.angle_beta   90.00
_cell.angle_gamma   90.00
#
_symmetry.space_group_name_H-M   'P 1'
#
loop_
_entity.id
_entity.type
_entity.pdbx_description
1 polymer ?
#
loop_
_entity_poly.entity_id
_entity_poly.type
_entity_poly.pdbx_seq_one_letter_code
_entity_poly.pdbx_strand_id
1 'polypeptide(L)'
;VDGSSPDPIADAQVLLGELEAYGNGLLERPRLLVLSKSELLDEEQLEALPAQLSDTLGQPVQVISAVTGQGLDGLLQQVWQELGVSS
;
A
#
# COMPACT_ATOMS: atom_id res chain seq x y z
N VAL A 1 2.51 -2.48 2.41
CA VAL A 1 1.99 -3.47 3.35
C VAL A 1 2.13 -4.85 2.71
N ASP A 2 2.64 -5.81 3.48
CA ASP A 2 2.90 -7.17 3.00
C ASP A 2 1.68 -8.07 3.25
N GLY A 3 1.03 -8.56 2.20
CA GLY A 3 -0.15 -9.43 2.31
C GLY A 3 0.15 -10.82 2.89
N SER A 4 1.41 -11.25 2.91
CA SER A 4 1.81 -12.51 3.55
C SER A 4 2.06 -12.40 5.06
N SER A 5 1.98 -11.19 5.61
CA SER A 5 2.15 -10.99 7.05
C SER A 5 1.01 -11.65 7.83
N PRO A 6 1.29 -12.22 9.02
CA PRO A 6 0.25 -12.69 9.94
C PRO A 6 -0.72 -11.60 10.39
N ASP A 7 -0.28 -10.33 10.45
CA ASP A 7 -1.13 -9.18 10.78
C ASP A 7 -0.69 -7.93 9.98
N PRO A 8 -1.12 -7.83 8.71
CA PRO A 8 -0.71 -6.72 7.83
C PRO A 8 -1.17 -5.35 8.32
N ILE A 9 -2.25 -5.29 9.12
CA ILE A 9 -2.80 -4.04 9.65
C ILE A 9 -1.94 -3.53 10.79
N ALA A 10 -1.60 -4.40 11.75
CA ALA A 10 -0.70 -4.04 12.84
C ALA A 10 0.67 -3.60 12.31
N ASP A 11 1.23 -4.34 11.34
CA ASP A 11 2.51 -3.98 10.71
C ASP A 11 2.47 -2.59 10.08
N ALA A 12 1.36 -2.24 9.41
CA ALA A 12 1.21 -0.93 8.79
C ALA A 12 1.12 0.21 9.81
N GLN A 13 0.43 -0.01 10.94
CA GLN A 13 0.33 0.96 12.04
C GLN A 13 1.70 1.17 12.71
N VAL A 14 2.46 0.10 12.94
CA VAL A 14 3.82 0.18 13.50
C VAL A 14 4.72 1.00 12.57
N LEU A 15 4.74 0.68 11.28
CA LEU A 15 5.53 1.42 10.29
C LEU A 15 5.16 2.91 10.24
N LEU A 16 3.87 3.24 10.35
CA LEU A 16 3.43 4.64 10.37
C LEU A 16 3.96 5.37 11.61
N GLY A 17 3.88 4.74 12.79
CA GLY A 17 4.44 5.29 14.03
C GLY A 17 5.97 5.48 13.96
N GLU A 18 6.69 4.57 13.31
CA GLU A 18 8.13 4.72 13.06
C GLU A 18 8.44 5.91 12.13
N LEU A 19 7.64 6.09 11.08
CA LEU A 19 7.77 7.24 10.17
C LEU A 19 7.46 8.57 10.87
N GLU A 20 6.48 8.60 11.77
CA GLU A 20 6.18 9.75 12.64
C GLU A 20 7.36 10.07 13.56
N ALA A 21 7.91 9.05 14.22
CA ALA A 21 9.03 9.20 15.14
C ALA A 21 10.33 9.67 14.45
N TYR A 22 10.51 9.32 13.17
CA TYR A 22 11.69 9.74 12.40
C TYR A 22 11.77 11.27 12.18
N GLY A 23 10.63 11.98 12.17
CA GLY A 23 10.57 13.45 12.28
C GLY A 23 11.15 14.28 11.11
N ASN A 24 11.58 13.67 10.01
CA ASN A 24 12.21 14.38 8.87
C ASN A 24 11.24 14.74 7.73
N GLY A 25 9.97 15.03 8.04
CA GLY A 25 8.97 15.45 7.04
C GLY A 25 8.61 14.37 6.00
N LEU A 26 9.00 13.11 6.18
CA LEU A 26 8.67 12.02 5.24
C LEU A 26 7.15 11.81 5.11
N LEU A 27 6.39 12.09 6.17
CA LEU A 27 4.93 11.99 6.15
C LEU A 27 4.24 13.09 5.34
N GLU A 28 4.94 14.21 5.12
CA GLU A 28 4.44 15.36 4.34
C GLU A 28 4.61 15.15 2.84
N ARG A 29 5.43 14.17 2.44
CA ARG A 29 5.61 13.82 1.03
C ARG A 29 4.39 13.04 0.52
N PRO A 30 4.02 13.18 -0.76
CA PRO A 30 3.04 12.30 -1.39
C PRO A 30 3.43 10.83 -1.20
N ARG A 31 2.46 9.99 -0.86
CA ARG A 31 2.65 8.56 -0.58
C ARG A 31 1.50 7.77 -1.21
N LEU A 32 1.84 6.59 -1.71
CA LEU A 32 0.89 5.61 -2.20
C LEU A 32 0.88 4.41 -1.26
N LEU A 33 -0.30 4.01 -0.81
CA LEU A 33 -0.47 2.83 0.01
C LEU A 33 -0.68 1.61 -0.89
N VAL A 34 0.20 0.63 -0.74
CA VAL A 34 0.21 -0.58 -1.58
C VAL A 34 0.17 -1.82 -0.70
N LEU A 35 -0.77 -2.72 -0.98
CA LEU A 35 -0.79 -4.10 -0.50
C LEU A 35 -0.08 -4.98 -1.53
N SER A 36 1.07 -5.53 -1.16
CA SER A 36 1.89 -6.39 -2.01
C SER A 36 1.69 -7.86 -1.70
N LYS A 37 2.16 -8.74 -2.60
CA LYS A 37 2.05 -10.20 -2.53
C LYS A 37 0.60 -10.71 -2.60
N SER A 38 -0.25 -10.05 -3.40
CA SER A 38 -1.65 -10.42 -3.55
C SER A 38 -1.86 -11.85 -4.07
N GLU A 39 -0.86 -12.46 -4.70
CA GLU A 39 -0.89 -13.87 -5.14
C GLU A 39 -0.96 -14.89 -4.00
N LEU A 40 -0.68 -14.44 -2.76
CA LEU A 40 -0.75 -15.28 -1.56
C LEU A 40 -2.06 -15.11 -0.79
N LEU A 41 -2.93 -14.22 -1.25
CA LEU A 41 -4.23 -13.93 -0.64
C LEU A 41 -5.33 -14.73 -1.35
N ASP A 42 -6.27 -15.24 -0.57
CA ASP A 42 -7.52 -15.80 -1.13
C ASP A 42 -8.54 -14.69 -1.47
N GLU A 43 -9.67 -15.09 -2.05
CA GLU A 43 -10.71 -14.16 -2.51
C GLU A 43 -11.32 -13.35 -1.36
N GLU A 44 -11.57 -13.96 -0.21
CA GLU A 44 -12.11 -13.28 0.97
C GLU A 44 -11.11 -12.23 1.50
N GLN A 45 -9.83 -12.58 1.54
CA GLN A 45 -8.77 -11.67 1.94
C GLN A 45 -8.59 -10.52 0.95
N LEU A 46 -8.68 -10.79 -0.36
CA LEU A 46 -8.58 -9.76 -1.41
C LEU A 46 -9.73 -8.76 -1.37
N GLU A 47 -10.91 -9.17 -0.89
CA GLU A 47 -12.04 -8.27 -0.68
C GLU A 47 -11.90 -7.47 0.63
N ALA A 48 -11.54 -8.15 1.72
CA ALA A 48 -11.60 -7.56 3.06
C ALA A 48 -10.36 -6.73 3.43
N LEU A 49 -9.15 -7.22 3.15
CA LEU A 49 -7.91 -6.62 3.65
C LEU A 49 -7.64 -5.23 3.06
N PRO A 50 -7.82 -4.97 1.75
CA PRO A 50 -7.63 -3.62 1.20
C PRO A 50 -8.60 -2.59 1.81
N ALA A 51 -9.86 -3.00 2.05
CA ALA A 51 -10.84 -2.14 2.69
C ALA A 51 -10.44 -1.80 4.13
N GLN A 52 -10.04 -2.81 4.91
CA GLN A 52 -9.59 -2.60 6.30
C GLN A 52 -8.34 -1.72 6.38
N LEU A 53 -7.37 -1.92 5.48
CA LEU A 53 -6.17 -1.08 5.40
C LEU A 53 -6.52 0.36 5.00
N SER A 54 -7.44 0.54 4.06
CA SER A 54 -7.90 1.86 3.63
C SER A 54 -8.59 2.60 4.77
N ASP A 55 -9.48 1.94 5.50
CA ASP A 55 -10.18 2.52 6.65
C ASP A 55 -9.20 2.85 7.80
N THR A 56 -8.21 1.99 8.03
CA THR A 56 -7.22 2.17 9.11
C THR A 56 -6.26 3.32 8.82
N LEU A 57 -5.83 3.46 7.57
CA LEU A 57 -4.75 4.40 7.19
C LEU A 57 -5.28 5.66 6.49
N GLY A 58 -6.58 5.73 6.22
CA GLY A 58 -7.23 6.89 5.61
C GLY A 58 -6.79 7.17 4.18
N GLN A 59 -6.31 6.16 3.45
CA GLN A 59 -5.81 6.29 2.09
C GLN A 59 -6.23 5.10 1.22
N PRO A 60 -6.53 5.32 -0.07
CA PRO A 60 -6.85 4.23 -0.98
C PRO A 60 -5.67 3.26 -1.09
N VAL A 61 -5.98 1.97 -1.08
CA VAL A 61 -5.00 0.88 -1.18
C VAL A 61 -4.97 0.35 -2.61
N GLN A 62 -3.79 0.34 -3.23
CA GLN A 62 -3.57 -0.45 -4.44
C GLN A 62 -3.15 -1.88 -4.08
N VAL A 63 -3.71 -2.85 -4.78
CA VAL A 63 -3.36 -4.27 -4.62
C VAL A 63 -2.49 -4.71 -5.77
N ILE A 64 -1.31 -5.27 -5.46
CA ILE A 64 -0.37 -5.75 -6.47
C ILE A 64 0.19 -7.13 -6.15
N SER A 65 0.67 -7.78 -7.20
CA SER A 65 1.64 -8.86 -7.11
C SER A 65 2.89 -8.48 -7.90
N ALA A 66 4.02 -8.35 -7.20
CA ALA A 66 5.30 -8.12 -7.87
C ALA A 66 5.79 -9.38 -8.62
N VAL A 67 5.32 -10.57 -8.21
CA VAL A 67 5.71 -11.85 -8.82
C VAL A 67 4.93 -12.11 -10.11
N THR A 68 3.62 -11.87 -10.11
CA THR A 68 2.79 -12.10 -11.31
C THR A 68 2.70 -10.88 -12.22
N GLY A 69 3.07 -9.70 -11.71
CA GLY A 69 2.92 -8.42 -12.41
C GLY A 69 1.54 -7.79 -12.27
N GLN A 70 0.59 -8.45 -11.57
CA GLN A 70 -0.75 -7.92 -11.36
C GLN A 70 -0.69 -6.55 -10.67
N GLY A 71 -1.41 -5.58 -11.24
CA GLY A 71 -1.56 -4.22 -10.68
C GLY A 71 -0.34 -3.30 -10.85
N LEU A 72 0.80 -3.79 -11.37
CA LEU A 72 2.00 -2.96 -11.50
C LEU A 72 1.85 -1.83 -12.51
N ASP A 73 1.16 -2.04 -13.63
CA ASP A 73 0.93 -0.99 -14.63
C ASP A 73 0.12 0.17 -14.04
N GLY A 74 -0.93 -0.14 -13.28
CA GLY A 74 -1.74 0.85 -12.56
C GLY A 74 -0.94 1.58 -11.48
N LEU A 75 -0.10 0.85 -10.73
CA LEU A 75 0.78 1.44 -9.74
C LEU A 75 1.77 2.41 -10.36
N LEU A 76 2.44 2.01 -11.43
CA LEU A 76 3.37 2.86 -12.16
C LEU A 76 2.66 4.12 -12.65
N GLN A 77 1.48 3.98 -13.28
CA GLN A 77 0.70 5.12 -13.75
C GLN A 77 0.40 6.12 -12.63
N GLN A 78 -0.02 5.65 -11.45
CA GLN A 78 -0.24 6.53 -10.30
C GLN A 78 1.05 7.22 -9.83
N VAL A 79 2.17 6.51 -9.81
CA VAL A 79 3.47 7.12 -9.47
C VAL A 79 3.83 8.24 -10.44
N TRP A 80 3.66 8.05 -11.75
CA TRP A 80 3.91 9.10 -12.76
C TRP A 80 3.01 10.32 -12.54
N GLN A 81 1.73 10.10 -12.20
CA GLN A 81 0.78 11.16 -11.88
C GLN A 81 1.20 11.96 -10.64
N GLU A 82 1.57 11.28 -9.55
CA GLU A 82 2.03 11.92 -8.31
C GLU A 82 3.33 12.73 -8.50
N LEU A 83 4.18 12.31 -9.44
CA LEU A 83 5.39 13.04 -9.82
C LEU A 83 5.15 14.20 -10.79
N GLY A 84 3.91 14.41 -11.24
CA GLY A 84 3.57 15.46 -12.21
C GLY A 84 4.12 15.20 -13.61
N VAL A 85 4.53 13.97 -13.91
CA VAL A 85 5.03 13.57 -15.23
C VAL A 85 3.84 13.04 -16.02
N SER A 86 3.13 13.95 -16.69
CA SER A 86 2.05 13.59 -17.62
C SER A 86 2.61 13.62 -19.05
N SER A 87 2.43 12.53 -19.80
CA SER A 87 2.58 12.52 -21.27
C SER A 87 1.33 13.08 -21.93
#